data_AF-A0A497IL65-F1
#
_entry.id   AF-A0A497IL65-F1
#
_cell.length_a   1.000
_cell.length_b   1.000
_cell.length_c   1.000
_cell.angle_alpha   90.00
_cell.angle_beta   90.00
_cell.angle_gamma   90.00
#
_symmetry.space_group_name_H-M   'P 1'
#
loop_
_entity.id
_entity.type
_entity.pdbx_description
1 polymer ?
#
loop_
_entity_poly.entity_id
_entity_poly.type
_entity_poly.pdbx_seq_one_letter_code
_entity_poly.pdbx_strand_id
1 'polypeptide(L)' 'MASQLILQEAGGQLTDLEGRPLNEDAKATNIALIATRDDKLHNRIVEHLK' A
#
# COMPACT_ATOMS: atom_id res chain seq x y z
N MET A 1 -1.77 3.04 10.88
CA MET A 1 -0.58 3.93 10.94
C MET A 1 -0.99 5.36 10.56
N ALA A 2 -0.34 6.41 11.09
CA ALA A 2 -0.70 7.80 10.75
C ALA A 2 -0.54 8.12 9.25
N SER A 3 0.51 7.59 8.61
CA SER A 3 0.77 7.74 7.18
C SER A 3 -0.27 7.08 6.27
N GLN A 4 -0.86 5.96 6.71
CA GLN A 4 -1.93 5.27 5.98
C GLN A 4 -3.19 6.13 5.90
N LEU A 5 -3.59 6.73 7.03
CA LEU A 5 -4.76 7.61 7.09
C LEU A 5 -4.57 8.82 6.17
N ILE A 6 -3.40 9.47 6.23
CA ILE A 6 -3.08 10.62 5.36
C ILE A 6 -3.17 10.23 3.88
N LEU A 7 -2.66 9.06 3.50
CA LEU A 7 -2.69 8.59 2.12
C LEU A 7 -4.13 8.29 1.66
N GLN A 8 -4.94 7.68 2.52
CA GLN A 8 -6.36 7.40 2.23
C GLN A 8 -7.16 8.69 2.05
N GLU A 9 -6.99 9.68 2.93
CA GLU A 9 -7.62 11.00 2.80
C GLU A 9 -7.19 11.74 1.53
N ALA A 10 -5.97 11.49 1.05
CA ALA A 10 -5.46 12.01 -0.22
C ALA A 10 -5.98 11.24 -1.46
N GLY A 11 -6.82 10.23 -1.28
CA GLY A 11 -7.35 9.36 -2.32
C GLY A 11 -6.34 8.34 -2.85
N GLY A 12 -5.31 8.00 -2.06
CA GLY A 12 -4.31 7.01 -2.41
C GLY A 12 -4.53 5.63 -1.78
N GLN A 13 -3.72 4.68 -2.21
CA GLN A 13 -3.81 3.27 -1.82
C GLN A 13 -2.53 2.81 -1.12
N LEU A 14 -2.71 1.93 -0.13
CA LEU A 14 -1.64 1.29 0.62
C LEU A 14 -1.88 -0.22 0.64
N THR A 15 -0.98 -1.00 0.06
CA THR A 15 -1.08 -2.45 -0.04
C THR A 15 0.26 -3.13 0.27
N ASP A 16 0.24 -4.45 0.45
CA ASP A 16 1.46 -5.27 0.40
C ASP A 16 1.97 -5.41 -1.04
N LEU A 17 3.09 -6.12 -1.24
CA LEU A 17 3.68 -6.32 -2.56
C LEU A 17 2.79 -7.12 -3.54
N GLU A 18 1.78 -7.81 -3.02
CA GLU A 18 0.83 -8.57 -3.83
C GLU A 18 -0.44 -7.75 -4.17
N GLY A 19 -0.52 -6.50 -3.71
CA GLY A 19 -1.68 -5.62 -3.91
C GLY A 19 -2.81 -5.86 -2.91
N ARG A 20 -2.57 -6.59 -1.81
CA ARG A 20 -3.59 -6.82 -0.77
C ARG A 20 -3.59 -5.68 0.25
N PRO A 21 -4.77 -5.28 0.77
CA PRO A 21 -4.83 -4.33 1.87
C PRO A 21 -4.00 -4.81 3.06
N LEU A 22 -3.27 -3.89 3.70
CA LEU A 22 -2.54 -4.20 4.92
C LEU A 22 -3.55 -4.54 6.03
N ASN A 23 -3.37 -5.70 6.68
CA ASN A 23 -4.10 -6.02 7.90
C ASN A 23 -3.65 -5.08 9.04
N GLU A 24 -4.60 -4.44 9.72
CA GLU A 24 -4.37 -3.52 10.83
C GLU A 24 -3.66 -4.18 12.05
N ASP A 25 -3.71 -5.51 12.18
CA ASP A 25 -3.06 -6.27 13.25
C ASP A 25 -1.53 -6.38 13.11
N ALA A 26 -0.96 -5.86 12.03
CA ALA A 26 0.45 -6.01 11.73
C ALA A 26 1.33 -5.10 12.62
N LYS A 27 1.55 -5.53 13.87
CA LYS A 27 2.74 -5.22 14.68
C LYS A 27 4.05 -5.73 14.05
N ALA A 28 4.07 -5.97 12.73
CA ALA A 28 5.21 -6.51 12.02
C ALA A 28 6.14 -5.34 11.64
N THR A 29 7.32 -5.32 12.25
CA THR A 29 8.36 -4.31 12.06
C THR A 29 9.12 -4.45 10.73
N ASN A 30 8.73 -5.37 9.84
CA ASN A 30 9.40 -5.66 8.56
C ASN A 30 8.38 -5.88 7.42
N ILE A 31 7.40 -4.97 7.27
CA ILE A 31 6.44 -5.06 6.16
C ILE A 31 6.95 -4.24 4.97
N ALA A 32 7.10 -4.90 3.83
CA ALA A 32 7.25 -4.20 2.55
C ALA A 32 5.86 -3.80 2.03
N LEU A 33 5.71 -2.54 1.65
CA LEU A 33 4.42 -1.95 1.28
C LEU A 33 4.55 -1.04 0.07
N ILE A 34 3.46 -0.94 -0.69
CA ILE A 34 3.31 -0.06 -1.84
C ILE A 34 2.32 1.02 -1.45
N ALA A 35 2.79 2.28 -1.48
CA ALA A 35 2.00 3.46 -1.14
C ALA A 35 1.98 4.41 -2.35
N THR A 36 0.83 4.56 -2.99
CA THR A 36 0.72 5.41 -4.19
C THR A 36 -0.63 6.11 -4.26
N ARG A 37 -0.66 7.34 -4.76
CA ARG A 37 -1.92 8.04 -5.08
C ARG A 37 -2.48 7.68 -6.47
N ASP A 38 -1.60 7.31 -7.41
CA ASP A 38 -2.00 6.97 -8.78
C ASP A 38 -2.26 5.47 -8.89
N ASP A 39 -3.51 5.10 -9.19
CA ASP A 39 -3.96 3.71 -9.32
C ASP A 39 -3.27 2.97 -10.48
N LYS A 40 -2.96 3.66 -11.59
CA LYS A 40 -2.28 3.04 -12.73
C LYS A 40 -0.84 2.73 -12.38
N LEU A 41 -0.16 3.64 -11.69
CA LEU A 41 1.19 3.39 -11.20
C LEU A 41 1.18 2.26 -10.16
N HIS A 42 0.21 2.25 -9.25
CA HIS A 42 0.04 1.19 -8.27
C HIS A 42 0.01 -0.19 -8.93
N ASN A 43 -0.93 -0.37 -9.86
CA ASN A 43 -1.14 -1.64 -10.54
C ASN A 43 0.09 -2.07 -11.33
N ARG A 44 0.77 -1.13 -12.00
CA ARG A 44 2.02 -1.43 -12.71
C ARG A 44 3.15 -1.89 -11.78
N ILE A 45 3.26 -1.31 -10.58
CA ILE A 45 4.26 -1.74 -9.60
C ILE A 45 3.90 -3.14 -9.10
N VAL A 46 2.64 -3.39 -8.74
CA VAL A 46 2.17 -4.71 -8.28
C VAL A 46 2.40 -5.78 -9.36
N GLU A 47 2.10 -5.48 -10.63
CA GLU A 47 2.35 -6.39 -11.75
C GLU A 47 3.83 -6.66 -11.97
N HIS A 48 4.69 -5.65 -11.80
CA HIS A 48 6.15 -5.80 -11.99
C HIS A 48 6.82 -6.62 -10.89
N LEU A 49 6.22 -6.66 -9.70
CA LEU A 49 6.74 -7.38 -8.53
C LEU A 49 6.25 -8.84 -8.44
N LYS A 50 5.32 -9.25 -9.31
CA LYS A 50 4.89 -10.65 -9.48
C LYS A 50 5.85 -11.41 -10.39
#